data_AF-A0A1Q7NTY1-F1
#
_entry.id   AF-A0A1Q7NTY1-F1
#
_cell.length_a   1.000
_cell.length_b   1.000
_cell.length_c   1.000
_cell.angle_alpha   90.00
_cell.angle_beta   90.00
_cell.angle_gamma   90.00
#
_symmetry.space_group_name_H-M   'P 1'
#
loop_
_entity.id
_entity.type
_entity.pdbx_description
1 polymer ?
#
loop_
_entity_poly.entity_id
_entity_poly.type
_entity_poly.pdbx_seq_one_letter_code
_entity_poly.pdbx_strand_id
1 'polypeptide(L)'
;MSLLQNKDMYNILTTWAIEKTLLDLGKPTYDKVIDMLKNEYHCYLTDCYEHPEYLNGVIKKLSGDSSVAIVVSITNELKEFLYKEPIRRFVEAIIPIDHDID
;
A
#
# COMPACT_ATOMS: atom_id res chain seq x y z
N MET A 1 -12.78 -25.58 10.65
CA MET A 1 -11.88 -24.41 10.53
C MET A 1 -11.72 -24.12 9.04
N SER A 2 -12.29 -23.05 8.51
CA SER A 2 -11.84 -22.57 7.21
C SER A 2 -10.51 -21.86 7.44
N LEU A 3 -9.43 -22.52 7.04
CA LEU A 3 -8.08 -21.98 7.00
C LEU A 3 -8.09 -20.90 5.92
N LEU A 4 -8.01 -19.62 6.32
CA LEU A 4 -7.80 -18.41 5.50
C LEU A 4 -8.43 -18.42 4.10
N GLN A 5 -9.45 -17.60 3.87
CA GLN A 5 -9.90 -17.37 2.51
C GLN A 5 -8.76 -16.73 1.70
N ASN A 6 -8.71 -16.96 0.39
CA ASN A 6 -7.67 -16.35 -0.48
C ASN A 6 -7.57 -14.83 -0.28
N LYS A 7 -8.72 -14.20 0.00
CA LYS A 7 -8.84 -12.78 0.35
C LYS A 7 -8.02 -12.40 1.59
N ASP A 8 -8.14 -13.18 2.67
CA ASP A 8 -7.40 -12.94 3.92
C ASP A 8 -5.89 -13.06 3.70
N MET A 9 -5.46 -14.02 2.88
CA MET A 9 -4.06 -14.19 2.51
C MET A 9 -3.53 -12.99 1.73
N TYR A 10 -4.30 -12.46 0.78
CA TYR A 10 -3.89 -11.28 0.01
C TYR A 10 -3.85 -10.01 0.86
N ASN A 11 -4.78 -9.86 1.80
CA ASN A 11 -4.74 -8.76 2.75
C ASN A 11 -3.48 -8.84 3.64
N ILE A 12 -3.19 -10.00 4.21
CA ILE A 12 -1.98 -10.20 5.03
C ILE A 12 -0.71 -9.89 4.22
N LEU A 13 -0.62 -10.39 2.98
CA LEU A 13 0.53 -10.19 2.12
C LEU A 13 0.74 -8.71 1.77
N THR A 14 -0.33 -8.01 1.38
CA THR A 14 -0.26 -6.58 1.04
C THR A 14 0.06 -5.74 2.27
N THR A 15 -0.59 -6.01 3.41
CA THR A 15 -0.30 -5.35 4.69
C THR A 15 1.17 -5.50 5.06
N TRP A 16 1.71 -6.73 4.98
CA TRP A 16 3.12 -7.00 5.26
C TRP A 16 4.05 -6.25 4.32
N ALA A 17 3.77 -6.23 3.01
CA ALA A 17 4.59 -5.52 2.03
C ALA A 17 4.63 -4.01 2.30
N ILE A 18 3.50 -3.41 2.67
CA ILE A 18 3.41 -1.99 3.04
C ILE A 18 4.18 -1.74 4.33
N GLU A 19 3.90 -2.49 5.39
CA GLU A 19 4.54 -2.34 6.69
C GLU A 19 6.06 -2.47 6.59
N LYS A 20 6.54 -3.52 5.91
CA LYS A 20 7.96 -3.74 5.64
C LYS A 20 8.59 -2.56 4.91
N THR A 21 7.98 -2.10 3.81
CA THR A 21 8.50 -0.99 3.02
C THR A 21 8.64 0.29 3.86
N LEU A 22 7.60 0.62 4.64
CA LEU A 22 7.59 1.82 5.46
C LEU A 22 8.61 1.74 6.60
N LEU A 23 8.77 0.57 7.23
CA LEU A 23 9.75 0.34 8.29
C LEU A 23 11.19 0.34 7.77
N ASP A 24 11.43 -0.20 6.57
CA ASP A 24 12.74 -0.18 5.91
C ASP A 24 13.19 1.26 5.56
N LEU A 25 12.24 2.17 5.30
CA LEU A 25 12.48 3.61 5.19
C LEU A 25 12.67 4.31 6.54
N GLY A 26 12.22 3.67 7.62
CA GLY A 26 12.37 4.10 9.00
C GLY A 26 11.06 4.26 9.75
N LYS A 27 11.10 3.98 11.05
CA LYS A 27 9.95 4.10 11.97
C LYS A 27 9.20 5.45 11.86
N PRO A 28 9.85 6.62 11.71
CA PRO A 28 9.12 7.88 11.56
C PRO A 28 8.22 7.93 10.31
N THR A 29 8.64 7.30 9.21
CA THR A 29 7.85 7.20 7.98
C THR A 29 6.63 6.30 8.20
N TYR A 30 6.84 5.14 8.84
CA TYR A 30 5.76 4.24 9.24
C TYR A 30 4.74 4.96 10.12
N ASP A 31 5.19 5.54 11.25
CA ASP A 31 4.31 6.22 12.21
C ASP A 31 3.49 7.32 11.53
N LYS A 32 4.13 8.12 10.67
CA LYS A 32 3.45 9.19 9.92
C LYS A 32 2.36 8.65 8.99
N VAL A 33 2.63 7.56 8.26
CA VAL A 33 1.62 6.95 7.37
C VAL A 33 0.45 6.39 8.16
N ILE A 34 0.71 5.70 9.28
CA ILE A 34 -0.34 5.22 10.18
C ILE A 34 -1.21 6.37 10.69
N ASP A 35 -0.59 7.45 11.15
CA ASP A 35 -1.31 8.61 11.67
C ASP A 35 -2.16 9.28 10.57
N MET A 36 -1.65 9.36 9.33
CA MET A 36 -2.41 9.92 8.21
C MET A 36 -3.59 9.03 7.80
N LEU A 37 -3.40 7.71 7.68
CA LEU A 37 -4.47 6.76 7.39
C LEU A 37 -5.59 6.85 8.45
N LYS A 38 -5.21 6.90 9.73
CA LYS A 38 -6.14 7.02 10.83
C LYS A 38 -6.88 8.36 10.84
N ASN A 39 -6.18 9.47 10.67
CA ASN A 39 -6.78 10.81 10.81
C ASN A 39 -7.61 11.23 9.59
N GLU A 40 -7.25 10.77 8.39
CA GLU A 40 -7.92 11.19 7.15
C GLU A 40 -9.03 10.22 6.74
N TYR A 41 -8.83 8.91 6.92
CA TYR A 41 -9.71 7.87 6.42
C TYR A 41 -10.29 6.98 7.52
N HIS A 42 -9.88 7.16 8.78
CA HIS A 42 -10.26 6.30 9.91
C HIS A 42 -9.94 4.82 9.66
N CYS A 43 -8.86 4.55 8.91
CA CYS A 43 -8.48 3.21 8.48
C CYS A 43 -7.12 2.78 9.05
N TYR A 44 -6.91 1.47 9.07
CA TYR A 44 -5.66 0.80 9.43
C TYR A 44 -4.94 0.29 8.16
N LEU A 45 -3.68 -0.13 8.30
CA LEU A 45 -2.93 -0.73 7.18
C LEU A 45 -3.66 -1.94 6.58
N THR A 46 -4.29 -2.77 7.41
CA THR A 46 -5.08 -3.93 7.00
C THR A 46 -6.30 -3.59 6.15
N ASP A 47 -6.76 -2.34 6.18
CA ASP A 47 -7.89 -1.90 5.39
C ASP A 47 -7.45 -1.44 3.98
N CYS A 48 -6.15 -1.17 3.79
CA CYS A 48 -5.61 -0.69 2.52
C CYS A 48 -5.73 -1.73 1.39
N TYR A 49 -5.86 -3.03 1.70
CA TYR A 49 -6.14 -4.04 0.69
C TYR A 49 -7.51 -3.84 0.02
N GLU A 50 -8.53 -3.49 0.81
CA GLU A 50 -9.87 -3.20 0.31
C GLU A 50 -9.98 -1.79 -0.25
N HIS A 51 -9.20 -0.86 0.31
CA HIS A 51 -9.19 0.56 -0.02
C HIS A 51 -7.79 1.08 -0.40
N PRO A 52 -7.18 0.56 -1.49
CA PRO A 52 -5.84 0.95 -1.92
C PRO A 52 -5.71 2.45 -2.25
N GLU A 53 -6.81 3.09 -2.63
CA GLU A 53 -6.88 4.52 -2.88
C GLU A 53 -6.53 5.38 -1.66
N TYR A 54 -6.79 4.90 -0.43
CA TYR A 54 -6.45 5.61 0.80
C TYR A 54 -4.93 5.61 1.01
N LEU A 55 -4.28 4.47 0.78
CA LEU A 55 -2.83 4.36 0.82
C LEU A 55 -2.18 5.25 -0.24
N ASN A 56 -2.68 5.24 -1.47
CA ASN A 56 -2.20 6.12 -2.54
C ASN A 56 -2.31 7.60 -2.14
N GLY A 57 -3.47 8.01 -1.61
CA GLY A 57 -3.69 9.37 -1.14
C GLY A 57 -2.71 9.81 -0.04
N VAL A 58 -2.44 8.93 0.93
CA VAL A 58 -1.47 9.19 2.00
C VAL A 58 -0.04 9.25 1.44
N ILE A 59 0.37 8.30 0.59
CA ILE A 59 1.70 8.26 -0.01
C ILE A 59 1.95 9.50 -0.88
N LYS A 60 0.98 9.93 -1.68
CA LYS A 60 1.08 11.16 -2.50
C LYS A 60 1.30 12.42 -1.67
N LYS A 61 0.74 12.46 -0.46
CA LYS A 61 0.93 13.55 0.49
C LYS A 61 2.28 13.51 1.20
N LEU A 62 2.99 12.38 1.14
CA LEU A 62 4.41 12.34 1.50
C LEU A 62 5.20 12.98 0.36
N SER A 63 5.81 14.13 0.64
CA SER A 63 6.42 15.00 -0.36
C SER A 63 7.46 14.30 -1.25
N GLY A 64 7.38 14.52 -2.57
CA GLY A 64 8.49 14.34 -3.54
C GLY A 64 8.75 12.90 -4.01
N ASP A 65 10.00 12.64 -4.43
CA ASP A 65 10.52 11.36 -4.95
C ASP A 65 10.28 10.17 -4.01
N SER A 66 10.05 10.44 -2.74
CA SER A 66 9.73 9.43 -1.72
C SER A 66 8.41 8.71 -2.01
N SER A 67 7.42 9.38 -2.60
CA SER A 67 6.14 8.76 -2.94
C SER A 67 6.31 7.65 -3.99
N VAL A 68 7.04 7.95 -5.08
CA VAL A 68 7.38 7.00 -6.14
C VAL A 68 8.23 5.87 -5.58
N ALA A 69 9.25 6.18 -4.77
CA ALA A 69 10.11 5.17 -4.15
C ALA A 69 9.33 4.19 -3.26
N ILE A 70 8.36 4.67 -2.48
CA ILE A 70 7.50 3.80 -1.65
C ILE A 70 6.67 2.86 -2.53
N VAL A 71 6.00 3.39 -3.56
CA VAL A 71 5.16 2.56 -4.46
C VAL A 71 6.01 1.52 -5.18
N VAL A 72 7.19 1.89 -5.67
CA VAL A 72 8.12 0.97 -6.33
C VAL A 72 8.57 -0.13 -5.36
N SER A 73 8.91 0.21 -4.11
CA SER A 73 9.31 -0.77 -3.11
C SER A 73 8.16 -1.73 -2.75
N ILE A 74 6.94 -1.24 -2.53
CA ILE A 74 5.76 -2.09 -2.29
C ILE A 74 5.54 -3.03 -3.50
N THR A 75 5.66 -2.50 -4.72
CA THR A 75 5.51 -3.28 -5.95
C THR A 75 6.58 -4.37 -6.05
N ASN A 76 7.81 -4.09 -5.65
CA ASN A 76 8.91 -5.06 -5.65
C ASN A 76 8.68 -6.18 -4.63
N GLU A 77 8.19 -5.87 -3.42
CA GLU A 77 7.82 -6.87 -2.40
C GLU A 77 6.70 -7.81 -2.91
N LEU A 78 5.81 -7.30 -3.76
CA LEU A 78 4.67 -8.06 -4.31
C LEU A 78 4.93 -8.66 -5.69
N LYS A 79 6.11 -8.44 -6.28
CA LYS A 79 6.40 -8.74 -7.69
C LYS A 79 6.14 -10.19 -8.06
N GLU A 80 6.54 -11.13 -7.20
CA GLU A 80 6.35 -12.56 -7.42
C GLU A 80 4.89 -12.98 -7.40
N PHE A 81 3.99 -12.15 -6.85
CA PHE A 81 2.56 -12.43 -6.71
C PHE A 81 1.68 -11.72 -7.75
N LEU A 82 2.26 -10.91 -8.64
CA LEU A 82 1.52 -10.17 -9.66
C LEU A 82 0.75 -11.06 -10.66
N TYR A 83 1.08 -12.36 -10.75
CA TYR A 83 0.28 -13.33 -11.51
C TYR A 83 -1.08 -13.64 -10.85
N LYS A 84 -1.29 -13.23 -9.59
CA LYS A 84 -2.58 -13.27 -8.91
C LYS A 84 -3.31 -11.96 -9.15
N GLU A 85 -4.42 -12.02 -9.89
CA GLU A 85 -5.24 -10.86 -10.24
C GLU A 85 -5.56 -9.92 -9.06
N PRO A 86 -5.92 -10.38 -7.85
CA PRO A 86 -6.20 -9.47 -6.74
C PRO A 86 -4.98 -8.64 -6.29
N ILE A 87 -3.78 -9.20 -6.33
CA ILE A 87 -2.54 -8.49 -5.98
C ILE A 87 -2.16 -7.50 -7.07
N ARG A 88 -2.28 -7.92 -8.34
CA ARG A 88 -2.05 -7.03 -9.48
C ARG A 88 -2.95 -5.79 -9.43
N ARG A 89 -4.25 -5.97 -9.16
CA ARG A 89 -5.22 -4.87 -9.03
C ARG A 89 -4.88 -3.93 -7.87
N PHE A 90 -4.46 -4.49 -6.73
CA PHE A 90 -3.99 -3.68 -5.60
C PHE A 90 -2.79 -2.81 -6.02
N VAL A 91 -1.78 -3.39 -6.67
CA VAL A 91 -0.60 -2.67 -7.14
C VAL A 91 -0.98 -1.58 -8.16
N GLU A 92 -1.84 -1.89 -9.13
CA GLU A 92 -2.33 -0.91 -10.11
C GLU A 92 -3.05 0.28 -9.44
N ALA A 93 -3.78 0.05 -8.35
CA ALA A 93 -4.52 1.09 -7.64
C ALA A 93 -3.65 2.02 -6.78
N ILE A 94 -2.47 1.55 -6.33
CA ILE A 94 -1.53 2.37 -5.55
C ILE A 94 -0.50 3.11 -6.40
N ILE A 95 -0.41 2.80 -7.70
CA ILE A 95 0.43 3.55 -8.64
C ILE A 95 -0.12 4.97 -8.78
N PRO A 96 0.72 6.02 -8.68
CA PRO A 96 0.32 7.37 -9.02
C PRO A 96 -0.04 7.40 -10.51
N ILE A 97 -1.34 7.49 -10.82
CA ILE A 97 -1.75 7.90 -12.16
C ILE A 97 -1.46 9.40 -12.23
N ASP A 98 -0.42 9.76 -12.99
CA ASP A 98 -0.20 11.14 -13.43
C ASP A 98 -1.36 11.52 -14.35
N HIS A 99 -2.50 11.87 -13.77
CA HIS A 99 -3.57 12.57 -14.46
C HIS A 99 -3.24 14.07 -14.41
N ASP A 100 -2.24 14.46 -15.18
CA ASP A 100 -2.03 15.82 -15.68
C ASP A 100 -1.18 15.71 -16.97
N ILE A 101 -1.85 15.28 -18.05
CA ILE A 101 -1.48 15.73 -19.39
C ILE A 101 -2.64 16.62 -19.83
N ASP A 102 -2.41 17.93 -19.75
CA ASP A 102 -3.16 18.96 -20.48
C ASP A 102 -3.27 18.62 -21.97
#